data_AF-A0A359B0J2-F1
#
_entry.id   AF-A0A359B0J2-F1
#
_cell.length_a   1.000
_cell.length_b   1.000
_cell.length_c   1.000
_cell.angle_alpha   90.00
_cell.angle_beta   90.00
_cell.angle_gamma   90.00
#
_symmetry.space_group_name_H-M   'P 1'
#
loop_
_entity.id
_entity.type
_entity.pdbx_description
1 polymer ?
#
loop_
_entity_poly.entity_id
_entity_poly.type
_entity_poly.pdbx_seq_one_letter_code
_entity_poly.pdbx_strand_id
1 'polypeptide(L)'
;EQTDILLICGDITNHGERRSHLDFIGKIRPLQKKGMRVFVIPGNHDIAVPDAKAYIGNAATVTESITPDEFAQLYASFGYASALKRDPASLSYLAEINEHTWLLCFDTNRYREQTTSSITSGRIHPETLQWAFRILDEAKQKGITVLGMMHHG
;
A
#
# COMPACT_ATOMS: atom_id res chain seq x y z
N GLU A 1 -14.26 -10.03 -20.33
CA GLU A 1 -13.82 -10.52 -19.01
C GLU A 1 -14.23 -9.50 -17.96
N GLN A 2 -14.66 -9.95 -16.77
CA GLN A 2 -14.99 -9.08 -15.64
C GLN A 2 -13.93 -9.29 -14.55
N THR A 3 -13.28 -8.22 -14.14
CA THR A 3 -12.25 -8.25 -13.10
C THR A 3 -12.88 -8.09 -11.72
N ASP A 4 -12.68 -9.07 -10.83
CA ASP A 4 -13.23 -9.05 -9.47
C ASP A 4 -12.33 -8.33 -8.45
N ILE A 5 -11.02 -8.32 -8.72
CA ILE A 5 -9.99 -7.82 -7.80
C ILE A 5 -8.97 -6.98 -8.56
N LEU A 6 -8.67 -5.79 -8.03
CA LEU A 6 -7.58 -4.93 -8.48
C LEU A 6 -6.49 -4.85 -7.39
N LEU A 7 -5.26 -5.17 -7.77
CA LEU A 7 -4.08 -5.03 -6.91
C LEU A 7 -3.27 -3.81 -7.36
N ILE A 8 -2.94 -2.94 -6.42
CA ILE A 8 -2.11 -1.74 -6.67
C ILE A 8 -0.86 -1.86 -5.80
N CYS A 9 0.26 -2.17 -6.46
CA CYS A 9 1.53 -2.52 -5.82
C CYS A 9 2.47 -1.31 -5.66
N GLY A 10 1.94 -0.18 -5.20
CA GLY A 10 2.71 1.04 -4.94
C GLY A 10 2.86 1.99 -6.13
N ASP A 11 3.60 3.07 -5.88
CA ASP A 11 3.86 4.20 -6.78
C ASP A 11 2.57 4.75 -7.39
N ILE A 12 1.66 5.10 -6.49
CA ILE A 12 0.34 5.66 -6.81
C ILE A 12 0.46 7.12 -7.26
N THR A 13 1.45 7.81 -6.72
CA THR A 13 1.71 9.22 -6.94
C THR A 13 3.08 9.44 -7.58
N ASN A 14 3.32 10.64 -8.11
CA ASN A 14 4.57 10.97 -8.76
C ASN A 14 5.66 11.31 -7.72
N HIS A 15 5.35 12.22 -6.78
CA HIS A 15 6.23 12.60 -5.67
C HIS A 15 5.45 12.73 -4.35
N GLY A 16 4.58 11.77 -4.05
CA GLY A 16 3.94 11.65 -2.74
C GLY A 16 2.94 12.75 -2.43
N GLU A 17 2.41 13.45 -3.44
CA GLU A 17 1.57 14.62 -3.22
C GLU A 17 0.21 14.19 -2.66
N ARG A 18 -0.20 14.79 -1.54
CA ARG A 18 -1.51 14.50 -0.91
C ARG A 18 -2.67 14.65 -1.89
N ARG A 19 -2.60 15.63 -2.80
CA ARG A 19 -3.63 15.84 -3.83
C ARG A 19 -3.69 14.68 -4.82
N SER A 20 -2.54 14.16 -5.25
CA SER A 20 -2.45 13.01 -6.16
C SER A 20 -3.13 11.77 -5.56
N HIS A 21 -2.93 11.51 -4.26
CA HIS A 21 -3.66 10.44 -3.55
C HIS A 21 -5.18 10.62 -3.61
N LEU A 22 -5.67 11.82 -3.29
CA LEU A 22 -7.11 12.12 -3.30
C LEU A 22 -7.71 11.96 -4.70
N ASP A 23 -7.02 12.47 -5.73
CA ASP A 23 -7.48 12.37 -7.12
C ASP A 23 -7.45 10.92 -7.62
N PHE A 24 -6.44 10.14 -7.24
CA PHE A 24 -6.38 8.70 -7.54
C PHE A 24 -7.53 7.94 -6.89
N ILE A 25 -7.78 8.18 -5.60
CA ILE A 25 -8.92 7.59 -4.86
C ILE A 25 -10.24 7.93 -5.58
N GLY A 26 -10.40 9.17 -6.03
CA GLY A 26 -11.56 9.60 -6.83
C GLY A 26 -11.74 8.79 -8.11
N LYS A 27 -10.64 8.43 -8.80
CA LYS A 27 -10.65 7.64 -10.04
C LYS A 27 -10.98 6.16 -9.80
N ILE A 28 -10.51 5.55 -8.71
CA ILE A 28 -10.73 4.11 -8.45
C ILE A 28 -12.03 3.81 -7.70
N ARG A 29 -12.60 4.78 -6.97
CA ARG A 29 -13.84 4.60 -6.19
C ARG A 29 -15.05 4.10 -7.02
N PRO A 30 -15.27 4.54 -8.27
CA PRO A 30 -16.32 3.98 -9.12
C PRO A 30 -16.18 2.47 -9.36
N LEU A 31 -14.96 1.94 -9.38
CA LEU A 31 -14.71 0.50 -9.54
C LEU A 31 -15.17 -0.27 -8.30
N GLN A 32 -14.84 0.23 -7.11
CA GLN A 32 -15.32 -0.33 -5.85
C GLN A 32 -16.85 -0.30 -5.75
N LYS A 33 -17.48 0.79 -6.19
CA LYS A 33 -18.95 0.91 -6.24
C LYS A 33 -19.61 -0.10 -7.17
N LYS A 34 -18.88 -0.62 -8.17
CA LYS A 34 -19.34 -1.69 -9.08
C LYS A 34 -19.07 -3.10 -8.53
N GLY A 35 -18.60 -3.21 -7.29
CA GLY A 35 -18.34 -4.48 -6.62
C GLY A 35 -16.90 -4.98 -6.74
N MET A 36 -16.01 -4.29 -7.46
CA MET A 36 -14.61 -4.70 -7.54
C MET A 36 -13.91 -4.46 -6.20
N ARG A 37 -13.25 -5.50 -5.67
CA ARG A 37 -12.40 -5.34 -4.47
C ARG A 37 -11.05 -4.77 -4.89
N VAL A 38 -10.52 -3.85 -4.10
CA VAL A 38 -9.25 -3.19 -4.41
C VAL A 38 -8.34 -3.30 -3.20
N PHE A 39 -7.10 -3.70 -3.43
CA PHE A 39 -6.06 -3.83 -2.41
C PHE A 39 -4.86 -2.97 -2.80
N VAL A 40 -4.39 -2.14 -1.87
CA VAL A 40 -3.37 -1.12 -2.12
C VAL A 40 -2.24 -1.25 -1.10
N ILE A 41 -1.00 -1.21 -1.58
CA ILE A 41 0.20 -0.92 -0.77
C ILE A 41 0.88 0.34 -1.31
N PRO A 42 1.67 1.05 -0.48
CA PRO A 42 2.49 2.17 -0.96
C PRO A 42 3.70 1.68 -1.77
N GLY A 43 4.22 2.56 -2.62
CA GLY A 43 5.56 2.47 -3.20
C GLY A 43 6.49 3.52 -2.60
N ASN A 44 7.73 3.57 -3.09
CA ASN A 44 8.77 4.41 -2.47
C ASN A 44 8.56 5.90 -2.76
N HIS A 45 7.67 6.24 -3.69
CA HIS A 45 7.29 7.61 -4.04
C HIS A 45 6.01 8.10 -3.36
N ASP A 46 5.35 7.32 -2.50
CA ASP A 46 4.00 7.68 -2.01
C ASP A 46 3.98 8.39 -0.65
N ILE A 47 4.90 8.08 0.25
CA ILE A 47 4.79 8.48 1.66
C ILE A 47 6.02 9.26 2.10
N ALA A 48 5.78 10.34 2.86
CA ALA A 48 6.79 11.19 3.48
C ALA A 48 7.86 11.72 2.50
N VAL A 49 7.50 11.91 1.24
CA VAL A 49 8.43 12.39 0.20
C VAL A 49 8.88 13.82 0.55
N PRO A 50 10.18 14.05 0.81
CA PRO A 50 10.67 15.34 1.34
C PRO A 50 10.47 16.53 0.39
N ASP A 51 10.44 16.27 -0.92
CA ASP A 51 10.38 17.30 -1.97
C ASP A 51 9.15 17.17 -2.87
N ALA A 52 8.01 16.78 -2.30
CA ALA A 52 6.74 16.73 -3.00
C ALA A 52 6.46 18.04 -3.75
N LYS A 53 6.18 17.95 -5.06
CA LYS A 53 6.06 19.10 -5.96
C LYS A 53 4.71 19.15 -6.66
N ALA A 54 4.12 20.34 -6.68
CA ALA A 54 3.03 20.69 -7.58
C ALA A 54 3.58 21.54 -8.74
N TYR A 55 3.11 21.25 -9.95
CA TYR A 55 3.51 21.98 -11.16
C TYR A 55 2.38 22.91 -11.62
N ILE A 56 2.68 24.20 -11.73
CA ILE A 56 1.78 25.22 -12.31
C ILE A 56 2.49 25.75 -13.57
N GLY A 57 2.08 25.26 -14.74
CA GLY A 57 2.82 25.48 -15.97
C GLY A 57 4.23 24.86 -15.88
N ASN A 58 5.26 25.68 -16.05
CA ASN A 58 6.67 25.25 -15.97
C ASN A 58 7.31 25.44 -14.58
N ALA A 59 6.55 25.92 -13.59
CA ALA A 59 7.07 26.17 -12.24
C ALA A 59 6.72 25.04 -11.28
N ALA A 60 7.72 24.54 -10.55
CA ALA A 60 7.53 23.61 -9.45
C ALA A 60 7.38 24.40 -8.13
N THR A 61 6.37 24.03 -7.35
CA THR A 61 6.08 24.57 -6.02
C THR A 61 6.04 23.43 -5.01
N VAL A 62 6.47 23.68 -3.77
CA VAL A 62 6.40 22.68 -2.70
C VAL A 62 4.94 22.42 -2.36
N THR A 63 4.56 21.16 -2.21
CA THR A 63 3.24 20.72 -1.75
C THR A 63 3.38 19.73 -0.61
N GLU A 64 2.27 19.48 0.09
CA GLU A 64 2.25 18.53 1.19
C GLU A 64 2.31 17.08 0.70
N SER A 65 3.15 16.28 1.35
CA SER A 65 3.08 14.82 1.31
C SER A 65 2.19 14.29 2.45
N ILE A 66 2.07 12.96 2.56
CA ILE A 66 1.28 12.30 3.61
C ILE A 66 2.14 11.43 4.51
N THR A 67 1.68 11.26 5.73
CA THR A 67 2.24 10.32 6.71
C THR A 67 1.78 8.88 6.45
N PRO A 68 2.44 7.86 7.04
CA PRO A 68 1.99 6.47 6.94
C PRO A 68 0.57 6.26 7.48
N ASP A 69 0.23 6.94 8.59
CA ASP A 69 -1.10 6.84 9.20
C ASP A 69 -2.17 7.46 8.30
N GLU A 70 -1.87 8.60 7.68
CA GLU A 70 -2.75 9.20 6.67
C GLU A 70 -2.92 8.29 5.46
N PHE A 71 -1.88 7.58 5.00
CA PHE A 71 -2.01 6.60 3.92
C PHE A 71 -3.01 5.50 4.32
N ALA A 72 -2.86 4.90 5.50
CA ALA A 72 -3.80 3.88 5.98
C ALA A 72 -5.24 4.41 6.11
N GLN A 73 -5.43 5.67 6.48
CA GLN A 73 -6.74 6.32 6.58
C GLN A 73 -7.35 6.62 5.21
N LEU A 74 -6.59 7.25 4.31
CA LEU A 74 -7.02 7.58 2.95
C LEU A 74 -7.40 6.33 2.17
N TYR A 75 -6.61 5.26 2.33
CA TYR A 75 -6.80 3.98 1.66
C TYR A 75 -7.58 2.96 2.49
N ALA A 76 -8.25 3.38 3.58
CA ALA A 76 -8.97 2.49 4.50
C ALA A 76 -9.89 1.50 3.77
N SER A 77 -10.67 1.97 2.80
CA SER A 77 -11.62 1.13 2.03
C SER A 77 -10.97 0.24 0.96
N PHE A 78 -9.66 0.30 0.78
CA PHE A 78 -8.90 -0.42 -0.24
C PHE A 78 -7.94 -1.46 0.39
N GLY A 79 -8.47 -2.23 1.34
CA GLY A 79 -7.78 -3.33 2.02
C GLY A 79 -7.57 -3.12 3.51
N TYR A 80 -7.18 -1.92 3.92
CA TYR A 80 -6.74 -1.63 5.29
C TYR A 80 -7.80 -1.79 6.39
N ALA A 81 -9.05 -1.40 6.13
CA ALA A 81 -10.15 -1.49 7.10
C ALA A 81 -10.76 -2.90 7.20
N SER A 82 -10.65 -3.69 6.13
CA SER A 82 -11.14 -5.07 6.06
C SER A 82 -10.01 -6.10 6.21
N ALA A 83 -8.83 -5.67 6.64
CA ALA A 83 -7.68 -6.55 6.81
C ALA A 83 -7.96 -7.55 7.94
N LEU A 84 -7.63 -8.83 7.71
CA LEU A 84 -7.67 -9.86 8.75
C LEU A 84 -6.63 -9.57 9.84
N LYS A 85 -5.44 -9.10 9.45
CA LYS A 85 -4.33 -8.75 10.34
C LYS A 85 -3.58 -7.54 9.79
N ARG A 86 -3.10 -6.69 10.69
CA ARG A 86 -2.22 -5.56 10.38
C ARG A 86 -0.86 -5.82 11.02
N ASP A 87 0.21 -5.53 10.29
CA ASP A 87 1.55 -5.50 10.87
C ASP A 87 1.71 -4.22 11.70
N PRO A 88 2.15 -4.28 12.97
CA PRO A 88 2.42 -3.07 13.75
C PRO A 88 3.68 -2.32 13.30
N ALA A 89 4.61 -2.98 12.59
CA ALA A 89 5.89 -2.38 12.23
C ALA A 89 5.86 -1.61 10.89
N SER A 90 4.89 -1.87 10.01
CA SER A 90 4.80 -1.31 8.65
C SER A 90 3.35 -1.12 8.22
N LEU A 91 3.12 -0.67 6.98
CA LEU A 91 1.79 -0.69 6.36
C LEU A 91 1.43 -2.05 5.74
N SER A 92 2.12 -3.12 6.12
CA SER A 92 1.78 -4.48 5.69
C SER A 92 0.46 -4.95 6.30
N TYR A 93 -0.29 -5.76 5.56
CA TYR A 93 -1.55 -6.32 6.03
C TYR A 93 -1.89 -7.64 5.34
N LEU A 94 -2.70 -8.46 6.01
CA LEU A 94 -3.28 -9.68 5.47
C LEU A 94 -4.73 -9.40 5.08
N ALA A 95 -5.10 -9.71 3.85
CA ALA A 95 -6.47 -9.66 3.38
C ALA A 95 -6.96 -11.04 2.96
N GLU A 96 -8.27 -11.26 3.08
CA GLU A 96 -8.92 -12.44 2.55
C GLU A 96 -9.38 -12.20 1.10
N ILE A 97 -8.95 -13.07 0.18
CA ILE A 97 -9.49 -13.11 -1.18
C ILE A 97 -10.74 -13.98 -1.19
N ASN A 98 -10.68 -15.17 -0.60
CA ASN A 98 -11.81 -16.06 -0.37
C ASN A 98 -11.43 -17.08 0.72
N GLU A 99 -12.33 -18.04 0.99
CA GLU A 99 -12.17 -19.08 2.03
C GLU A 99 -10.91 -19.95 1.88
N HIS A 100 -10.29 -19.98 0.70
CA HIS A 100 -9.13 -20.80 0.38
C HIS A 100 -7.88 -20.00 -0.01
N THR A 101 -8.00 -18.68 -0.13
CA THR A 101 -6.92 -17.82 -0.59
C THR A 101 -6.82 -16.54 0.22
N TRP A 102 -5.64 -16.29 0.77
CA TRP A 102 -5.26 -15.02 1.39
C TRP A 102 -4.29 -14.23 0.51
N LEU A 103 -4.28 -12.92 0.72
CA LEU A 103 -3.35 -11.97 0.11
C LEU A 103 -2.52 -11.31 1.22
N LEU A 104 -1.24 -11.63 1.25
CA LEU A 104 -0.26 -11.02 2.14
C LEU A 104 0.38 -9.82 1.44
N CYS A 105 0.02 -8.64 1.89
CA CYS A 105 0.41 -7.36 1.31
C CYS A 105 1.58 -6.79 2.10
N PHE A 106 2.77 -6.71 1.49
CA PHE A 106 3.97 -6.20 2.13
C PHE A 106 4.22 -4.73 1.78
N ASP A 107 4.35 -3.91 2.81
CA ASP A 107 5.00 -2.60 2.73
C ASP A 107 6.51 -2.79 2.94
N THR A 108 7.27 -2.59 1.87
CA THR A 108 8.72 -2.73 1.85
C THR A 108 9.44 -1.39 1.81
N ASN A 109 8.71 -0.28 1.96
CA ASN A 109 9.24 1.07 1.77
C ASN A 109 9.98 1.57 3.01
N ARG A 110 10.98 2.44 2.78
CA ARG A 110 11.85 3.00 3.83
C ARG A 110 11.54 4.47 4.11
N TYR A 111 10.26 4.87 4.06
CA TYR A 111 9.84 6.27 4.23
C TYR A 111 10.21 6.89 5.60
N ARG A 112 10.38 6.08 6.65
CA ARG A 112 10.85 6.57 7.98
C ARG A 112 12.35 6.91 8.01
N GLU A 113 13.09 6.51 6.99
CA GLU A 113 14.54 6.71 6.87
C GLU A 113 14.89 7.81 5.84
N GLN A 114 13.87 8.37 5.16
CA GLN A 114 14.05 9.43 4.18
C GLN A 114 14.54 10.71 4.85
N THR A 115 15.42 11.44 4.16
CA THR A 115 15.96 12.72 4.63
C THR A 115 15.76 13.79 3.58
N THR A 116 16.65 13.89 2.61
CA THR A 116 16.60 14.89 1.53
C THR A 116 15.95 14.36 0.25
N SER A 117 15.85 13.03 0.11
CA SER A 117 15.25 12.37 -1.04
C SER A 117 14.60 11.05 -0.63
N SER A 118 13.70 10.55 -1.48
CA SER A 118 13.15 9.20 -1.35
C SER A 118 14.24 8.13 -1.44
N ILE A 119 14.12 7.08 -0.63
CA ILE A 119 14.97 5.89 -0.70
C ILE A 119 14.32 4.92 -1.69
N THR A 120 15.04 4.58 -2.76
CA THR A 120 14.54 3.70 -3.83
C THR A 120 14.64 2.21 -3.50
N SER A 121 15.48 1.83 -2.53
CA SER A 121 15.64 0.43 -2.11
C SER A 121 14.54 0.01 -1.13
N GLY A 122 14.02 -1.20 -1.29
CA GLY A 122 13.11 -1.80 -0.33
C GLY A 122 13.81 -2.56 0.80
N ARG A 123 13.09 -2.77 1.90
CA ARG A 123 13.47 -3.67 2.99
C ARG A 123 12.22 -4.20 3.70
N ILE A 124 12.25 -5.47 4.10
CA ILE A 124 11.30 -6.03 5.07
C ILE A 124 11.95 -5.98 6.45
N HIS A 125 11.28 -5.37 7.43
CA HIS A 125 11.74 -5.36 8.81
C HIS A 125 11.74 -6.80 9.39
N PRO A 126 12.72 -7.17 10.24
CA PRO A 126 12.73 -8.47 10.90
C PRO A 126 11.41 -8.78 11.63
N GLU A 127 10.78 -7.78 12.23
CA GLU A 127 9.49 -7.87 12.92
C GLU A 127 8.35 -8.21 11.94
N THR A 128 8.30 -7.52 10.80
CA THR A 128 7.35 -7.79 9.71
C THR A 128 7.56 -9.19 9.12
N LEU A 129 8.81 -9.63 8.99
CA LEU A 129 9.14 -10.98 8.51
C LEU A 129 8.65 -12.06 9.48
N GLN A 130 8.88 -11.89 10.78
CA GLN A 130 8.36 -12.79 11.80
C GLN A 130 6.83 -12.80 11.86
N TRP A 131 6.21 -11.63 11.69
CA TRP A 131 4.75 -11.50 11.58
C TRP A 131 4.21 -12.28 10.38
N ALA A 132 4.86 -12.17 9.22
CA ALA A 132 4.52 -12.91 8.02
C ALA A 132 4.69 -14.42 8.19
N PHE A 133 5.78 -14.89 8.81
CA PHE A 133 5.97 -16.33 9.05
C PHE A 133 4.86 -16.94 9.91
N ARG A 134 4.41 -16.25 10.96
CA ARG A 134 3.27 -16.71 11.76
C ARG A 134 1.99 -16.83 10.94
N ILE A 135 1.77 -15.92 9.99
CA ILE A 135 0.63 -15.98 9.07
C ILE A 135 0.74 -17.16 8.11
N LEU A 136 1.93 -17.39 7.55
CA LEU A 136 2.18 -18.49 6.62
C LEU A 136 2.03 -19.86 7.30
N ASP A 137 2.49 -19.99 8.55
CA ASP A 137 2.27 -21.20 9.34
C ASP A 137 0.79 -21.45 9.63
N GLU A 138 0.03 -20.40 9.97
CA GLU A 138 -1.42 -20.49 10.15
C GLU A 138 -2.13 -20.89 8.84
N ALA A 139 -1.78 -20.27 7.73
CA ALA A 139 -2.34 -20.58 6.42
C ALA A 139 -2.08 -22.04 6.03
N LYS A 140 -0.85 -22.52 6.27
CA LYS A 140 -0.46 -23.91 6.03
C LYS A 140 -1.28 -24.90 6.86
N GLN A 141 -1.49 -24.61 8.14
CA GLN A 141 -2.33 -25.46 9.02
C GLN A 141 -3.79 -25.50 8.57
N LYS A 142 -4.28 -24.40 7.97
CA LYS A 142 -5.65 -24.28 7.46
C LYS A 142 -5.82 -24.73 6.00
N GLY A 143 -4.75 -25.12 5.31
CA GLY A 143 -4.79 -25.45 3.89
C GLY A 143 -5.10 -24.26 2.98
N ILE A 144 -4.77 -23.03 3.41
CA ILE A 144 -5.03 -21.79 2.69
C ILE A 144 -3.83 -21.45 1.79
N THR A 145 -4.10 -21.09 0.54
CA THR A 145 -3.10 -20.56 -0.39
C THR A 145 -2.82 -19.10 -0.09
N VAL A 146 -1.55 -18.69 -0.06
CA VAL A 146 -1.17 -17.29 0.18
C VAL A 146 -0.53 -16.71 -1.06
N LEU A 147 -1.11 -15.63 -1.57
CA LEU A 147 -0.51 -14.77 -2.59
C LEU A 147 0.25 -13.64 -1.90
N GLY A 148 1.43 -13.30 -2.40
CA GLY A 148 2.21 -12.16 -1.92
C GLY A 148 2.12 -10.99 -2.90
N MET A 149 1.96 -9.78 -2.38
CA MET A 149 2.18 -8.55 -3.18
C MET A 149 3.11 -7.60 -2.45
N MET A 150 4.02 -6.98 -3.20
CA MET A 150 4.98 -6.00 -2.71
C MET A 150 5.38 -5.06 -3.85
N HIS A 151 5.90 -3.89 -3.50
CA HIS A 151 6.37 -2.90 -4.48
C HIS A 151 7.72 -3.28 -5.11
N HIS A 152 8.70 -3.59 -4.27
CA HIS A 152 10.05 -3.97 -4.68
C HIS A 152 10.13 -5.46 -5.02
N GLY A 153 10.77 -5.83 -6.14
CA GLY A 153 10.98 -7.22 -6.59
C GLY A 153 12.43 -7.55 -6.89
#